data_AF-A0A6V8CZM9-F1
#
_entry.id   AF-A0A6V8CZM9-F1
#
_cell.length_a   1.000
_cell.length_b   1.000
_cell.length_c   1.000
_cell.angle_alpha   90.00
_cell.angle_beta   90.00
_cell.angle_gamma   90.00
#
_symmetry.space_group_name_H-M   'P 1'
#
loop_
_entity.id
_entity.type
_entity.pdbx_description
1 polymer ?
#
loop_
_entity_poly.entity_id
_entity_poly.type
_entity_poly.pdbx_seq_one_letter_code
_entity_poly.pdbx_strand_id
1 'polypeptide(L)'
;DHAIYPDCRPEFYNALQNAFEIGNWGSERIAFELPYIDGDKTSILRDCLESCESLGLDFDDVMRSTITSYAPDSEGRSNGRTGSDIERILAFHEIGRDDPVEYIEDWKSVLRHALNVQAEYGE
;
A
#
# COMPACT_ATOMS: atom_id res chain seq x y z
N ASP A 1 3.65 7.89 -3.43
CA ASP A 1 2.31 8.37 -3.04
C ASP A 1 2.26 9.60 -2.09
N HIS A 2 2.92 9.63 -0.92
CA HIS A 2 2.67 10.67 0.10
C HIS A 2 3.31 12.05 -0.12
N ALA A 3 4.16 12.22 -1.13
CA ALA A 3 4.94 13.44 -1.30
C ALA A 3 4.10 14.67 -1.72
N ILE A 4 2.90 14.49 -2.27
CA ILE A 4 2.14 15.59 -2.88
C ILE A 4 1.03 16.16 -1.98
N TYR A 5 0.66 15.46 -0.90
CA TYR A 5 -0.47 15.83 -0.04
C TYR A 5 0.01 16.37 1.32
N PRO A 6 -0.18 17.66 1.62
CA PRO A 6 0.30 18.26 2.88
C PRO A 6 -0.40 17.70 4.11
N ASP A 7 -1.61 17.15 3.97
CA ASP A 7 -2.39 16.47 5.00
C ASP A 7 -1.91 15.03 5.28
N CYS A 8 -0.98 14.50 4.50
CA CYS A 8 -0.35 13.20 4.75
C CYS A 8 1.04 13.31 5.42
N ARG A 9 1.43 14.50 5.88
CA ARG A 9 2.77 14.77 6.42
C ARG A 9 2.84 14.59 7.95
N PRO A 10 3.98 14.14 8.50
CA PRO A 10 4.17 14.02 9.95
C PRO A 10 3.83 15.32 10.71
N GLU A 11 4.21 16.47 10.16
CA GLU A 11 3.97 17.78 10.79
C GLU A 11 2.48 18.09 10.92
N PHE A 12 1.68 17.71 9.92
CA PHE A 12 0.23 17.89 9.97
C PHE A 12 -0.39 16.99 11.04
N TYR A 13 -0.02 15.71 11.08
CA TYR A 13 -0.54 14.78 12.09
C TYR A 13 -0.09 15.14 13.52
N ASN A 14 1.13 15.64 13.71
CA ASN A 14 1.58 16.17 15.00
C ASN A 14 0.72 17.35 15.46
N ALA A 15 0.42 18.29 14.55
CA ALA A 15 -0.46 19.41 14.86
C ALA A 15 -1.89 18.95 15.15
N LEU A 16 -2.40 17.98 14.40
CA LEU A 16 -3.73 17.38 14.58
C LEU A 16 -3.84 16.68 15.94
N GLN A 17 -2.84 15.86 16.30
CA GLN A 17 -2.78 15.17 17.58
C GLN A 17 -2.77 16.18 18.74
N ASN A 18 -1.92 17.20 18.68
CA ASN A 18 -1.87 18.23 19.72
C ASN A 18 -3.21 18.97 19.86
N ALA A 19 -3.86 19.33 18.75
CA ALA A 19 -5.18 19.95 18.79
C ALA A 19 -6.24 19.01 19.39
N PHE A 20 -6.18 17.71 19.04
CA PHE A 20 -7.05 16.68 19.59
C PHE A 20 -6.88 16.52 21.11
N GLU A 21 -5.62 16.49 21.59
CA GLU A 21 -5.29 16.33 23.00
C GLU A 21 -5.78 17.50 23.86
N ILE A 22 -5.61 18.73 23.38
CA ILE A 22 -6.08 19.95 24.06
C ILE A 22 -7.61 20.04 24.07
N GLY A 23 -8.25 19.61 22.99
CA GLY A 23 -9.69 19.76 22.78
C GLY A 23 -10.57 18.76 23.53
N ASN A 24 -10.00 17.69 24.11
CA ASN A 24 -10.78 16.56 24.65
C ASN A 24 -10.30 16.12 26.03
N TRP A 25 -11.24 15.84 26.94
CA TRP A 25 -10.95 15.11 28.18
C TRP A 25 -10.75 13.62 27.90
N GLY A 26 -9.83 12.97 28.62
CA GLY A 26 -9.54 11.54 28.44
C GLY A 26 -8.69 11.25 27.20
N SER A 27 -8.03 12.27 26.64
CA SER A 27 -7.21 12.15 25.43
C SER A 27 -6.03 11.19 25.60
N GLU A 28 -5.58 10.94 26.84
CA GLU A 28 -4.53 9.97 27.16
C GLU A 28 -4.88 8.52 26.81
N ARG A 29 -6.15 8.23 26.50
CA ARG A 29 -6.63 6.90 26.10
C ARG A 29 -6.58 6.65 24.60
N ILE A 30 -6.15 7.65 23.83
CA ILE A 30 -6.13 7.63 22.37
C ILE A 30 -4.72 7.94 21.91
N ALA A 31 -4.18 7.12 21.01
CA ALA A 31 -2.88 7.32 20.40
C ALA A 31 -3.04 7.46 18.87
N PHE A 32 -2.22 8.30 18.27
CA PHE A 32 -2.10 8.43 16.83
C PHE A 32 -0.91 7.59 16.39
N GLU A 33 -1.15 6.61 15.53
CA GLU A 33 -0.12 5.69 15.02
C GLU A 33 -0.04 5.81 13.51
N LEU A 34 1.17 6.06 12.99
CA LEU A 34 1.45 6.19 11.56
C LEU A 34 2.54 5.18 11.16
N PRO A 35 2.27 3.87 11.23
CA PRO A 35 3.30 2.82 11.15
C PRO A 35 4.10 2.82 9.84
N TYR A 36 3.54 3.38 8.77
CA TYR A 36 4.13 3.35 7.43
C TYR A 36 4.57 4.74 6.93
N ILE A 37 4.66 5.74 7.80
CA ILE A 37 4.93 7.13 7.38
C ILE A 37 6.31 7.32 6.71
N ASP A 38 7.30 6.54 7.17
CA ASP A 38 8.67 6.52 6.63
C ASP A 38 8.93 5.30 5.74
N GLY A 39 7.89 4.51 5.46
CA GLY A 39 7.97 3.28 4.69
C GLY A 39 7.60 3.45 3.22
N ASP A 40 8.04 2.49 2.40
CA ASP A 40 7.58 2.32 1.03
C ASP A 40 6.60 1.14 0.92
N LYS A 41 6.05 0.91 -0.28
CA LYS A 41 5.11 -0.18 -0.52
C LYS A 41 5.73 -1.55 -0.23
N THR A 42 7.04 -1.70 -0.43
CA THR A 42 7.75 -2.95 -0.16
C THR A 42 7.86 -3.21 1.34
N SER A 43 8.14 -2.19 2.15
CA SER A 43 8.14 -2.31 3.61
C SER A 43 6.77 -2.72 4.16
N ILE A 44 5.68 -2.23 3.58
CA ILE A 44 4.32 -2.61 3.96
C ILE A 44 4.08 -4.11 3.69
N LEU A 45 4.55 -4.63 2.56
CA LEU A 45 4.43 -6.06 2.26
C LEU A 45 5.29 -6.93 3.18
N ARG A 46 6.52 -6.49 3.52
CA ARG A 46 7.38 -7.19 4.48
C ARG A 46 6.76 -7.25 5.87
N ASP A 47 6.21 -6.13 6.35
CA ASP A 47 5.47 -6.07 7.61
C ASP A 47 4.22 -6.97 7.60
N CYS A 48 3.49 -7.01 6.48
CA CYS A 48 2.35 -7.90 6.33
C CYS A 48 2.76 -9.39 6.36
N LEU A 49 3.91 -9.77 5.78
CA LEU A 49 4.43 -11.14 5.88
C LEU A 49 4.71 -11.53 7.33
N GLU A 50 5.42 -10.69 8.08
CA GLU A 50 5.73 -10.91 9.50
C GLU A 50 4.46 -10.97 10.35
N SER A 51 3.51 -10.07 10.08
CA SER A 51 2.21 -10.03 10.75
C SER A 51 1.40 -11.31 10.50
N CYS A 52 1.32 -11.78 9.25
CA CYS A 52 0.62 -13.01 8.90
C CYS A 52 1.25 -14.23 9.59
N GLU A 53 2.58 -14.31 9.63
CA GLU A 53 3.28 -15.37 10.37
C GLU A 53 2.92 -15.34 11.87
N SER A 54 2.96 -14.14 12.49
CA SER A 54 2.66 -13.99 13.92
C SER A 54 1.21 -14.35 14.29
N LEU A 55 0.26 -14.11 13.36
CA LEU A 55 -1.16 -14.33 13.56
C LEU A 55 -1.63 -15.72 13.08
N GLY A 56 -0.77 -16.49 12.42
CA GLY A 56 -1.13 -17.76 11.80
C GLY A 56 -2.10 -17.60 10.63
N LEU A 57 -1.97 -16.51 9.86
CA LEU A 57 -2.77 -16.23 8.67
C LEU A 57 -1.96 -16.55 7.41
N ASP A 58 -2.67 -16.94 6.35
CA ASP A 58 -2.06 -17.08 5.03
C ASP A 58 -1.95 -15.70 4.35
N PHE A 59 -0.73 -15.31 3.99
CA PHE A 59 -0.45 -14.02 3.38
C PHE A 59 -1.17 -13.84 2.04
N ASP A 60 -1.24 -14.88 1.20
CA ASP A 60 -1.85 -14.77 -0.12
C ASP A 60 -3.38 -14.64 -0.02
N ASP A 61 -4.00 -15.31 0.96
CA ASP A 61 -5.43 -15.14 1.25
C ASP A 61 -5.77 -13.72 1.73
N VAL A 62 -4.92 -13.14 2.60
CA VAL A 62 -5.07 -11.75 3.05
C VAL A 62 -4.92 -10.80 1.85
N MET A 63 -3.84 -10.93 1.08
CA MET A 63 -3.55 -9.99 -0.01
C MET A 63 -4.53 -10.10 -1.19
N ARG A 64 -5.03 -11.30 -1.50
CA ARG A 64 -6.09 -11.53 -2.50
C ARG A 64 -7.42 -10.87 -2.11
N SER A 65 -7.64 -10.67 -0.82
CA SER A 65 -8.85 -10.04 -0.27
C SER A 65 -8.78 -8.50 -0.25
N THR A 66 -7.75 -7.89 -0.84
CA THR A 66 -7.56 -6.43 -0.91
C THR A 66 -7.83 -5.88 -2.30
N ILE A 67 -8.12 -4.58 -2.40
CA ILE A 67 -8.27 -3.85 -3.67
C ILE A 67 -7.37 -2.61 -3.67
N THR A 68 -6.57 -2.46 -4.72
CA THR A 68 -5.66 -1.31 -4.93
C THR A 68 -5.90 -0.61 -6.27
N SER A 69 -6.42 -1.33 -7.26
CA SER A 69 -6.75 -0.79 -8.58
C SER A 69 -7.78 0.33 -8.49
N TYR A 70 -7.50 1.43 -9.18
CA TYR A 70 -8.47 2.52 -9.39
C TYR A 70 -9.39 2.28 -10.59
N ALA A 71 -9.12 1.26 -11.40
CA ALA A 71 -9.88 0.97 -12.62
C ALA A 71 -10.15 -0.53 -12.80
N PRO A 72 -10.74 -1.23 -11.81
CA PRO A 72 -11.10 -2.63 -11.97
C PRO A 72 -12.14 -2.82 -13.08
N ASP A 73 -12.16 -4.00 -13.70
CA ASP A 73 -13.20 -4.34 -14.67
C ASP A 73 -14.55 -4.66 -13.99
N SER A 74 -15.56 -5.02 -14.79
CA SER A 74 -16.89 -5.38 -14.28
C SER A 74 -16.91 -6.63 -13.39
N GLU A 75 -15.86 -7.45 -13.42
CA GLU A 75 -15.69 -8.63 -12.59
C GLU A 75 -14.84 -8.35 -11.34
N GLY A 76 -14.34 -7.11 -11.18
CA GLY A 76 -13.52 -6.69 -10.05
C GLY A 76 -12.02 -6.93 -10.22
N ARG A 77 -11.56 -7.41 -11.39
CA ARG A 77 -10.15 -7.68 -11.65
C ARG A 77 -9.38 -6.39 -11.86
N SER A 78 -8.16 -6.34 -11.32
CA SER A 78 -7.29 -5.16 -11.40
C SER A 78 -6.81 -4.91 -12.83
N ASN A 79 -6.71 -3.65 -13.23
CA ASN A 79 -6.31 -3.27 -14.59
C ASN A 79 -4.85 -3.66 -14.87
N GLY A 80 -3.98 -3.42 -13.88
CA GLY A 80 -2.54 -3.63 -13.99
C GLY A 80 -1.80 -2.46 -14.62
N ARG A 81 -2.46 -1.31 -14.79
CA ARG A 81 -1.93 -0.17 -15.57
C ARG A 81 -2.13 1.19 -14.90
N THR A 82 -2.90 1.30 -13.82
CA THR A 82 -2.98 2.56 -13.08
C THR A 82 -1.68 2.79 -12.28
N GLY A 83 -1.44 4.03 -11.84
CA GLY A 83 -0.29 4.30 -10.96
C GLY A 83 -0.31 3.45 -9.69
N SER A 84 -1.49 3.23 -9.09
CA SER A 84 -1.64 2.38 -7.90
C SER A 84 -1.37 0.90 -8.19
N ASP A 85 -1.80 0.40 -9.36
CA ASP A 85 -1.48 -0.96 -9.80
C ASP A 85 0.03 -1.13 -9.97
N ILE A 86 0.69 -0.19 -10.64
CA ILE A 86 2.11 -0.22 -10.94
C ILE A 86 2.93 -0.23 -9.65
N GLU A 87 2.67 0.69 -8.70
CA GLU A 87 3.38 0.72 -7.41
C GLU A 87 3.25 -0.62 -6.66
N ARG A 88 2.06 -1.23 -6.66
CA ARG A 88 1.81 -2.51 -6.02
C ARG A 88 2.55 -3.66 -6.72
N ILE A 89 2.45 -3.76 -8.03
CA ILE A 89 3.12 -4.80 -8.84
C ILE A 89 4.63 -4.75 -8.62
N LEU A 90 5.23 -3.55 -8.63
CA LEU A 90 6.65 -3.37 -8.40
C LEU A 90 7.07 -3.79 -6.98
N ALA A 91 6.25 -3.49 -5.96
CA ALA A 91 6.52 -3.90 -4.58
C ALA A 91 6.49 -5.43 -4.42
N PHE A 92 5.51 -6.12 -5.03
CA PHE A 92 5.46 -7.58 -5.06
C PHE A 92 6.68 -8.18 -5.79
N HIS A 93 7.07 -7.58 -6.91
CA HIS A 93 8.26 -7.98 -7.63
C HIS A 93 9.54 -7.82 -6.79
N GLU A 94 9.68 -6.74 -6.03
CA GLU A 94 10.85 -6.49 -5.18
C GLU A 94 11.00 -7.52 -4.05
N ILE A 95 9.90 -8.04 -3.51
CA ILE A 95 9.94 -9.16 -2.54
C ILE A 95 10.03 -10.54 -3.22
N GLY A 96 10.16 -10.60 -4.55
CA GLY A 96 10.31 -11.84 -5.31
C GLY A 96 9.04 -12.70 -5.36
N ARG A 97 7.85 -12.08 -5.31
CA ARG A 97 6.55 -12.78 -5.34
C ARG A 97 5.67 -12.28 -6.47
N ASP A 98 4.77 -13.15 -6.92
CA ASP A 98 3.66 -12.77 -7.79
C ASP A 98 2.53 -12.25 -6.89
N ASP A 99 1.88 -11.15 -7.30
CA ASP A 99 0.75 -10.61 -6.53
C ASP A 99 -0.47 -11.54 -6.64
N PRO A 100 -1.07 -11.97 -5.52
CA PRO A 100 -2.16 -12.93 -5.55
C PRO A 100 -3.50 -12.35 -6.03
N VAL A 101 -3.66 -11.03 -6.20
CA VAL A 101 -4.91 -10.47 -6.76
C VAL A 101 -5.09 -10.88 -8.22
N GLU A 102 -6.35 -10.87 -8.68
CA GLU A 102 -6.65 -11.14 -10.07
C GLU A 102 -6.48 -9.88 -10.92
N TYR A 103 -5.76 -10.01 -12.04
CA TYR A 103 -5.60 -8.98 -13.05
C TYR A 103 -6.34 -9.36 -14.34
N ILE A 104 -6.69 -8.36 -15.15
CA ILE A 104 -7.29 -8.59 -16.48
C ILE A 104 -6.29 -9.31 -17.41
N GLU A 105 -5.02 -8.95 -17.32
CA GLU A 105 -3.91 -9.60 -18.05
C GLU A 105 -3.10 -10.49 -17.11
N ASP A 106 -2.33 -11.44 -17.65
CA ASP A 106 -1.50 -12.32 -16.82
C ASP A 106 -0.36 -11.56 -16.10
N TRP A 107 0.13 -12.12 -15.00
CA TRP A 107 1.19 -11.51 -14.18
C TRP A 107 2.41 -11.05 -14.98
N LYS A 108 2.89 -11.86 -15.94
CA LYS A 108 4.08 -11.48 -16.73
C LYS A 108 3.80 -10.26 -17.60
N SER A 109 2.59 -10.13 -18.11
CA SER A 109 2.17 -8.99 -18.93
C SER A 109 2.09 -7.71 -18.11
N VAL A 110 1.45 -7.74 -16.94
CA VAL A 110 1.33 -6.55 -16.06
C VAL A 110 2.68 -6.17 -15.43
N LEU A 111 3.49 -7.15 -15.01
CA LEU A 111 4.83 -6.90 -14.48
C LEU A 111 5.75 -6.27 -15.51
N ARG A 112 5.76 -6.79 -16.74
CA ARG A 112 6.55 -6.20 -17.83
C ARG A 112 6.12 -4.75 -18.09
N HIS A 113 4.83 -4.46 -18.05
CA HIS A 113 4.34 -3.10 -18.21
C HIS A 113 4.83 -2.20 -17.07
N ALA A 114 4.66 -2.62 -15.81
CA ALA A 114 5.11 -1.89 -14.64
C ALA A 114 6.62 -1.60 -14.67
N LEU A 115 7.45 -2.59 -15.01
CA LEU A 115 8.91 -2.43 -15.15
C LEU A 115 9.28 -1.45 -16.28
N ASN A 116 8.57 -1.49 -17.41
CA ASN A 116 8.79 -0.52 -18.49
C ASN A 116 8.45 0.91 -18.05
N VAL A 117 7.34 1.09 -17.33
CA VAL A 117 6.96 2.40 -16.78
C VAL A 117 8.00 2.87 -15.76
N GLN A 118 8.49 1.98 -14.88
CA GLN A 118 9.58 2.30 -13.96
C GLN A 118 10.87 2.68 -14.68
N ALA A 119 11.22 2.02 -15.79
CA ALA A 119 12.42 2.37 -16.55
C ALA A 119 12.29 3.73 -17.29
N GLU A 120 11.07 4.12 -17.67
CA GLU A 120 10.81 5.37 -18.41
C GLU A 120 10.66 6.59 -17.48
N TYR A 121 10.09 6.39 -16.28
CA TYR A 121 9.71 7.47 -15.36
C TYR A 121 10.26 7.32 -13.94
N GLY A 122 10.91 6.20 -13.62
CA GLY A 122 11.57 6.01 -12.33
C GLY A 122 12.77 6.94 -12.24
N GLU A 123 12.82 7.74 -11.18
CA GLU A 123 14.01 8.51 -10.80
C GLU A 123 15.21 7.58 -10.51
#